data_AF-A0A4U6WZ55-F1
#
_entry.id   AF-A0A4U6WZ55-F1
#
_cell.length_a   1.000
_cell.length_b   1.000
_cell.length_c   1.000
_cell.angle_alpha   90.00
_cell.angle_beta   90.00
_cell.angle_gamma   90.00
#
_symmetry.space_group_name_H-M   'P 1'
#
loop_
_entity.id
_entity.type
_entity.pdbx_description
1 polymer ?
#
loop_
_entity_poly.entity_id
_entity_poly.type
_entity_poly.pdbx_seq_one_letter_code
_entity_poly.pdbx_strand_id
1 'polypeptide(L)' 'MVNTDPEHPPGEPAPEILEERIWIDGCFDFFHHGHAGAIVQARQLGSELYIGVHSDEAILENKGPTVMNLQER' A
#
# COMPACT_ATOMS: atom_id res chain seq x y z
N MET A 1 3.10 17.63 -15.25
CA MET A 1 4.47 17.09 -15.49
C MET A 1 4.42 15.74 -14.80
N VAL A 2 4.67 14.63 -15.51
CA VAL A 2 4.47 13.28 -14.92
C VAL A 2 5.29 13.19 -13.63
N ASN A 3 4.61 12.94 -12.51
CA ASN A 3 5.29 12.77 -11.22
C ASN A 3 6.16 11.51 -11.31
N THR A 4 7.48 11.69 -11.18
CA THR A 4 8.50 10.61 -11.20
C THR A 4 9.01 10.29 -9.80
N ASP A 5 8.36 10.80 -8.76
CA ASP A 5 8.66 10.47 -7.38
C ASP A 5 8.47 8.97 -7.15
N PRO A 6 9.51 8.20 -6.76
CA PRO A 6 9.39 6.78 -6.50
C PRO A 6 8.44 6.43 -5.33
N GLU A 7 8.09 7.39 -4.47
CA GLU A 7 7.15 7.18 -3.35
C GLU A 7 5.68 7.20 -3.80
N HIS A 8 5.37 7.77 -4.96
CA HIS A 8 4.00 7.92 -5.44
C HIS A 8 3.75 7.12 -6.72
N PRO A 9 2.52 6.61 -6.95
CA PRO A 9 2.17 6.03 -8.24
C PRO A 9 2.41 7.07 -9.35
N PRO A 10 3.07 6.70 -10.46
CA PRO A 10 3.38 7.66 -11.51
C PRO A 10 2.10 8.19 -12.16
N GLY A 11 2.11 9.47 -12.51
CA GLY A 11 0.99 10.12 -13.20
C GLY A 11 0.40 11.29 -12.42
N GLU A 12 -0.62 11.91 -13.02
CA GLU A 12 -1.44 12.92 -12.34
C GLU A 12 -2.53 12.19 -11.54
N PRO A 13 -2.99 12.75 -10.39
CA PRO A 13 -4.11 12.19 -9.65
C PRO A 13 -5.34 11.99 -10.55
N ALA A 14 -6.05 10.88 -10.35
CA ALA A 14 -7.27 10.64 -11.10
C ALA A 14 -8.27 11.79 -10.84
N PRO A 15 -8.86 12.40 -11.89
CA PRO A 15 -9.79 13.52 -11.72
C PRO A 15 -11.12 13.08 -11.09
N GLU A 16 -11.40 11.78 -11.10
CA GLU A 16 -12.61 11.15 -10.56
C GLU A 16 -12.29 9.79 -9.92
N ILE A 17 -13.24 9.26 -9.15
CA ILE A 17 -13.11 7.94 -8.53
C ILE A 17 -13.17 6.87 -9.62
N LEU A 18 -12.19 5.97 -9.62
CA LEU A 18 -12.10 4.85 -10.54
C LEU A 18 -12.60 3.59 -9.83
N GLU A 19 -13.84 3.18 -10.12
CA GLU A 19 -14.53 2.06 -9.44
C GLU A 19 -13.76 0.74 -9.47
N GLU A 20 -12.98 0.48 -10.52
CA GLU A 20 -12.22 -0.76 -10.65
C GLU A 20 -10.75 -0.67 -10.17
N ARG A 21 -10.31 0.49 -9.68
CA ARG A 21 -8.96 0.69 -9.15
C ARG A 21 -8.99 0.66 -7.63
N ILE A 22 -8.44 -0.39 -7.06
CA ILE A 22 -8.43 -0.61 -5.61
C ILE A 22 -7.10 -0.13 -5.03
N TRP A 23 -7.19 0.60 -3.91
CA TRP A 23 -6.06 0.96 -3.06
C TRP A 23 -6.24 0.31 -1.69
N ILE A 24 -5.20 -0.36 -1.21
CA ILE A 24 -5.08 -0.78 0.19
C ILE A 24 -3.72 -0.37 0.71
N ASP A 25 -3.60 -0.18 2.02
CA ASP A 25 -2.34 0.16 2.66
C ASP A 25 -2.15 -0.59 3.98
N GLY A 26 -0.90 -0.64 4.45
CA GLY A 26 -0.61 -1.29 5.72
C GLY A 26 0.85 -1.29 6.13
N CYS A 27 1.04 -1.68 7.38
CA CYS A 27 2.35 -1.91 7.98
C CYS A 27 3.01 -3.19 7.44
N PHE A 28 2.26 -4.29 7.31
CA PHE A 28 2.74 -5.56 6.76
C PHE A 28 3.95 -6.21 7.47
N ASP A 29 4.26 -5.80 8.71
CA ASP A 29 5.28 -6.44 9.54
C ASP A 29 4.96 -7.94 9.77
N PHE A 30 5.98 -8.79 9.75
CA PHE A 30 5.83 -10.26 9.67
C PHE A 30 4.83 -10.71 8.60
N PHE A 31 5.09 -10.38 7.33
CA PHE A 31 4.15 -10.72 6.26
C PHE A 31 3.68 -12.18 6.30
N HIS A 32 2.37 -12.39 6.46
CA HIS A 32 1.79 -13.70 6.74
C HIS A 32 0.45 -13.90 6.01
N HIS A 33 -0.13 -15.11 6.10
CA HIS A 33 -1.35 -15.49 5.38
C HIS A 33 -2.55 -14.56 5.63
N GLY A 34 -2.65 -13.92 6.81
CA GLY A 34 -3.66 -12.88 7.06
C GLY A 34 -3.54 -11.67 6.11
N HIS A 35 -2.33 -11.14 5.91
CA HIS A 35 -2.08 -10.05 4.97
C HIS A 35 -2.35 -10.49 3.53
N ALA A 36 -1.79 -11.64 3.13
CA ALA A 36 -2.01 -12.20 1.79
C ALA A 36 -3.51 -12.43 1.51
N GLY A 37 -4.27 -12.93 2.49
CA GLY A 37 -5.70 -13.14 2.38
C GLY A 37 -6.48 -11.84 2.19
N ALA A 38 -6.10 -10.76 2.87
CA ALA A 38 -6.70 -9.44 2.66
C ALA A 38 -6.38 -8.90 1.26
N ILE A 39 -5.14 -9.06 0.78
CA ILE A 39 -4.71 -8.65 -0.56
C ILE A 39 -5.47 -9.43 -1.65
N VAL A 40 -5.64 -10.75 -1.48
CA VAL A 40 -6.42 -11.59 -2.42
C VAL A 40 -7.88 -11.15 -2.46
N GLN A 41 -8.49 -10.85 -1.31
CA GLN A 41 -9.85 -10.32 -1.27
C GLN A 41 -9.95 -8.96 -1.98
N ALA A 42 -9.01 -8.04 -1.73
CA ALA A 42 -8.96 -6.75 -2.41
C ALA A 42 -8.81 -6.90 -3.93
N ARG A 43 -7.97 -7.83 -4.39
CA ARG A 43 -7.75 -8.10 -5.82
C ARG A 43 -9.02 -8.54 -6.55
N GLN A 44 -9.97 -9.16 -5.85
CA GLN A 44 -11.24 -9.62 -6.43
C GLN A 44 -12.25 -8.49 -6.66
N LEU A 45 -12.02 -7.29 -6.10
CA LEU A 45 -12.96 -6.17 -6.14
C LEU A 45 -12.73 -5.20 -7.31
N GLY A 46 -11.65 -5.34 -8.07
CA GLY A 46 -11.32 -4.43 -9.18
C GLY A 46 -10.41 -5.04 -10.23
N SER A 47 -10.06 -4.26 -11.25
CA SER A 47 -9.15 -4.66 -12.33
C SER A 47 -7.70 -4.29 -12.04
N GLU A 48 -7.48 -3.22 -11.26
CA GLU A 48 -6.17 -2.73 -10.82
C GLU A 48 -6.09 -2.74 -9.27
N LEU A 49 -4.94 -3.16 -8.72
CA LEU A 49 -4.69 -3.14 -7.28
C LEU A 49 -3.34 -2.48 -6.99
N TYR A 50 -3.37 -1.45 -6.17
CA TYR A 50 -2.20 -0.75 -5.63
C TYR A 50 -2.11 -0.97 -4.12
N ILE A 51 -0.89 -1.19 -3.63
CA ILE A 51 -0.62 -1.51 -2.23
C ILE A 51 0.41 -0.54 -1.69
N GLY A 52 0.01 0.27 -0.71
CA GLY A 52 0.91 1.18 0.01
C GLY A 52 1.55 0.49 1.21
N VAL A 53 2.88 0.49 1.29
CA VAL A 53 3.62 0.03 2.47
C VAL A 53 4.04 1.25 3.29
N HIS A 54 3.60 1.33 4.54
CA HIS A 54 3.93 2.48 5.40
C HIS A 54 5.41 2.49 5.78
N SER A 55 6.02 3.68 5.85
CA SER A 55 7.42 3.84 6.29
C SER A 55 7.61 3.49 7.77
N ASP A 56 8.84 3.18 8.16
CA ASP A 56 9.17 2.85 9.56
C ASP A 56 8.89 4.05 10.50
N GLU A 57 9.15 5.27 10.03
CA GLU A 57 8.89 6.51 10.78
C GLU A 57 7.39 6.71 11.03
N ALA A 58 6.57 6.55 9.99
CA ALA A 58 5.13 6.72 10.09
C ALA A 58 4.49 5.69 11.03
N ILE A 59 4.96 4.43 10.98
CA ILE A 59 4.46 3.38 11.85
C ILE A 59 4.90 3.63 13.30
N LEU A 60 6.15 4.02 13.54
CA LEU A 60 6.65 4.32 14.88
C LEU A 60 5.88 5.46 15.55
N GLU A 61 5.60 6.54 14.80
CA GLU A 61 4.85 7.69 15.30
C GLU A 61 3.39 7.34 15.64
N ASN A 62 2.73 6.53 14.82
CA ASN A 62 1.27 6.35 14.89
C ASN A 62 0.81 5.03 15.52
N LYS A 63 1.68 4.01 15.64
CA LYS A 63 1.30 2.65 16.06
C LYS A 63 2.28 2.02 17.06
N GLY A 64 3.58 2.18 16.84
CA GLY A 64 4.65 1.55 17.62
C GLY A 64 5.71 0.89 16.73
N PRO A 65 6.79 0.33 17.29
CA PRO A 65 7.91 -0.19 16.49
C PRO A 65 7.53 -1.46 15.72
N THR A 66 8.16 -1.66 14.56
CA THR A 66 8.14 -2.91 13.77
C THR A 66 9.37 -3.77 14.05
N VAL A 67 9.28 -5.06 13.71
CA VAL A 67 10.46 -5.95 13.69
C VAL A 67 11.16 -5.90 12.34
N MET A 68 10.40 -5.92 11.24
CA MET A 68 10.94 -5.81 9.88
C MET A 68 11.01 -4.34 9.46
N ASN A 69 12.12 -3.94 8.83
CA ASN A 69 12.27 -2.60 8.29
C ASN A 69 11.51 -2.44 6.95
N LEU A 70 11.39 -1.21 6.45
CA LEU A 70 10.64 -0.92 5.22
C LEU A 70 11.09 -1.73 3.99
N GLN A 71 12.38 -2.03 3.83
CA GLN A 71 12.85 -2.79 2.67
C GLN A 71 12.55 -4.29 2.76
N GLU A 72 12.31 -4.79 3.97
CA GLU A 72 11.98 -6.20 4.21
C GLU A 72 10.47 -6.48 4.10
N ARG A 73 9.64 -5.43 4.15
CA ARG A 73 8.16 -5.49 4.12
C ARG A 73 7.62 -5.25 2.72
#